data_AF-A0A2R8AA76-F1
#
_entry.id   AF-A0A2R8AA76-F1
#
_cell.length_a   1.000
_cell.length_b   1.000
_cell.length_c   1.000
_cell.angle_alpha   90.00
_cell.angle_beta   90.00
_cell.angle_gamma   90.00
#
_symmetry.space_group_name_H-M   'P 1'
#
loop_
_entity.id
_entity.type
_entity.pdbx_description
1 polymer ?
#
loop_
_entity_poly.entity_id
_entity_poly.type
_entity_poly.pdbx_seq_one_letter_code
_entity_poly.pdbx_strand_id
1 'polypeptide(L)'
;MSVQENVKDELADNAEHAKETVKDHVVSAAETVQSDLKSKAEVEMQRSAGDVSAVADAVRVAGDDLAARDRHAAARLANGAASSLDAVARELDGKSVEDVADAVASFGRRNPLALIGGAAVAGFFLGRFVTATTPGEDDYADESDVAPAAPVATASGPRPVAPMTAGVSNGVS
;
A
#
# COMPACT_ATOMS: atom_id res chain seq x y z
N MET A 1 34.36 15.34 -24.98
CA MET A 1 33.90 13.97 -24.66
C MET A 1 33.86 13.72 -23.14
N SER A 2 33.81 14.76 -22.28
CA SER A 2 34.35 14.66 -20.91
C SER A 2 33.30 14.60 -19.78
N VAL A 3 32.03 14.87 -20.06
CA VAL A 3 30.98 14.92 -19.02
C VAL A 3 30.47 13.52 -18.65
N GLN A 4 30.55 12.55 -19.57
CA GLN A 4 30.11 11.17 -19.31
C GLN A 4 31.15 10.33 -18.54
N GLU A 5 32.39 10.81 -18.42
CA GLU A 5 33.48 10.11 -17.72
C GLU A 5 33.45 10.43 -16.22
N ASN A 6 33.45 11.72 -15.84
CA ASN A 6 33.36 12.16 -14.44
C ASN A 6 32.14 11.62 -13.69
N VAL A 7 30.97 11.58 -14.32
CA VAL A 7 29.75 11.08 -13.67
C VAL A 7 29.84 9.58 -13.37
N LYS A 8 30.55 8.81 -14.22
CA LYS A 8 30.73 7.38 -13.98
C LYS A 8 31.72 7.12 -12.86
N ASP A 9 32.81 7.88 -12.81
CA ASP A 9 33.82 7.75 -11.75
C ASP A 9 33.22 8.16 -10.39
N GLU A 10 32.49 9.26 -10.32
CA GLU A 10 31.85 9.73 -9.08
C GLU A 10 30.74 8.77 -8.60
N LEU A 11 30.00 8.15 -9.53
CA LEU A 11 29.04 7.09 -9.19
C LEU A 11 29.73 5.82 -8.72
N ALA A 12 30.88 5.46 -9.30
CA ALA A 12 31.63 4.27 -8.92
C ALA A 12 32.20 4.40 -7.51
N ASP A 13 32.87 5.51 -7.21
CA ASP A 13 33.41 5.82 -5.88
C ASP A 13 32.31 5.87 -4.81
N ASN A 14 31.21 6.60 -5.07
CA ASN A 14 30.09 6.65 -4.14
C ASN A 14 29.40 5.30 -3.98
N ALA A 15 29.33 4.47 -5.03
CA ALA A 15 28.76 3.14 -4.94
C ALA A 15 29.64 2.20 -4.10
N GLU A 16 30.97 2.32 -4.15
CA GLU A 16 31.87 1.51 -3.31
C GLU A 16 31.72 1.88 -1.83
N HIS A 17 31.72 3.17 -1.50
CA HIS A 17 31.51 3.65 -0.13
C HIS A 17 30.11 3.33 0.40
N ALA A 18 29.09 3.45 -0.44
CA ALA A 18 27.72 3.10 -0.07
C ALA A 18 27.57 1.59 0.13
N LYS A 19 28.22 0.75 -0.69
CA LYS A 19 28.18 -0.71 -0.53
C LYS A 19 28.76 -1.17 0.80
N GLU A 20 29.89 -0.60 1.21
CA GLU A 20 30.54 -0.96 2.48
C GLU A 20 29.68 -0.58 3.68
N THR A 21 29.20 0.68 3.71
CA THR A 21 28.32 1.18 4.76
C THR A 21 27.01 0.38 4.83
N VAL A 22 26.38 0.12 3.68
CA VAL A 22 25.14 -0.67 3.62
C VAL A 22 25.37 -2.10 4.09
N LYS A 23 26.50 -2.72 3.77
CA LYS A 23 26.77 -4.12 4.14
C LYS A 23 26.79 -4.29 5.67
N ASP A 24 27.49 -3.42 6.39
CA ASP A 24 27.61 -3.53 7.84
C ASP A 24 26.28 -3.27 8.57
N HIS A 25 25.54 -2.25 8.12
CA HIS A 25 24.22 -1.94 8.67
C HIS A 25 23.16 -3.00 8.35
N VAL A 26 23.19 -3.57 7.14
CA VAL A 26 22.24 -4.62 6.73
C VAL A 26 22.50 -5.92 7.47
N VAL A 27 23.76 -6.35 7.63
CA VAL A 27 24.07 -7.61 8.36
C VAL A 27 23.56 -7.54 9.80
N SER A 28 23.87 -6.45 10.50
CA SER A 28 23.48 -6.27 11.91
C SER A 28 21.96 -6.18 12.09
N ALA A 29 21.28 -5.47 11.18
CA ALA A 29 19.83 -5.36 11.21
C ALA A 29 19.14 -6.69 10.86
N ALA A 30 19.68 -7.43 9.88
CA ALA A 30 19.14 -8.71 9.45
C ALA A 30 19.22 -9.77 10.55
N GLU A 31 20.31 -9.84 11.31
CA GLU A 31 20.44 -10.79 12.42
C GLU A 31 19.39 -10.56 13.51
N THR A 32 19.15 -9.28 13.87
CA THR A 32 18.14 -8.90 14.86
C THR A 32 16.73 -9.26 14.38
N VAL A 33 16.41 -8.85 13.15
CA VAL A 33 15.10 -9.09 12.53
C VAL A 33 14.85 -10.59 12.34
N GLN A 34 15.86 -11.37 11.93
CA GLN A 34 15.71 -12.81 11.71
C GLN A 34 15.39 -13.56 13.00
N SER A 35 16.09 -13.23 14.11
CA SER A 35 15.84 -13.87 15.40
C SER A 35 14.43 -13.57 15.94
N ASP A 36 14.01 -12.30 15.85
CA ASP A 36 12.70 -11.85 16.32
C ASP A 36 11.56 -12.41 15.45
N LEU A 37 11.74 -12.42 14.13
CA LEU A 37 10.75 -12.94 13.19
C LEU A 37 10.62 -14.45 13.31
N LYS A 38 11.72 -15.22 13.43
CA LYS A 38 11.64 -16.68 13.54
C LYS A 38 10.78 -17.11 14.73
N SER A 39 11.01 -16.47 15.88
CA SER A 39 10.28 -16.76 17.11
C SER A 39 8.78 -16.44 17.03
N LYS A 40 8.38 -15.49 16.16
CA LYS A 40 6.98 -15.09 15.95
C LYS A 40 6.31 -15.86 14.81
N ALA A 41 7.07 -16.14 13.75
CA ALA A 41 6.61 -16.81 12.54
C ALA A 41 6.24 -18.27 12.78
N GLU A 42 6.99 -19.00 13.62
CA GLU A 42 6.67 -20.38 14.00
C GLU A 42 5.27 -20.50 14.64
N VAL A 43 4.77 -19.43 15.28
CA VAL A 43 3.45 -19.39 15.94
C VAL A 43 2.32 -18.97 14.99
N GLU A 44 2.63 -18.19 13.95
CA GLU A 44 1.63 -17.62 13.02
C GLU A 44 1.47 -18.44 11.74
N MET A 45 2.53 -19.07 11.22
CA MET A 45 2.50 -19.85 9.97
C MET A 45 1.52 -21.02 9.99
N GLN A 46 1.23 -21.60 11.15
CA GLN A 46 0.30 -22.72 11.27
C GLN A 46 -1.16 -22.33 10.99
N ARG A 47 -1.47 -21.04 10.77
CA ARG A 47 -2.83 -20.51 10.60
C ARG A 47 -3.14 -19.89 9.23
N SER A 48 -2.16 -19.68 8.36
CA SER A 48 -2.36 -18.87 7.14
C SER A 48 -1.62 -19.43 5.91
N ALA A 49 -2.30 -20.32 5.17
CA ALA A 49 -1.81 -20.86 3.89
C ALA A 49 -2.71 -20.50 2.69
N GLY A 50 -3.73 -19.64 2.85
CA GLY A 50 -4.80 -19.46 1.86
C GLY A 50 -4.73 -18.24 0.94
N ASP A 51 -3.92 -17.23 1.25
CA ASP A 51 -4.23 -15.86 0.79
C ASP A 51 -3.72 -15.54 -0.62
N VAL A 52 -2.63 -16.18 -1.07
CA VAL A 52 -2.03 -15.91 -2.39
C VAL A 52 -2.82 -16.54 -3.52
N SER A 53 -3.36 -17.75 -3.31
CA SER A 53 -4.22 -18.43 -4.29
C SER A 53 -5.52 -17.65 -4.52
N ALA A 54 -6.11 -17.06 -3.48
CA ALA A 54 -7.30 -16.24 -3.59
C ALA A 54 -7.07 -14.98 -4.46
N VAL A 55 -5.89 -14.38 -4.39
CA VAL A 55 -5.51 -13.24 -5.25
C VAL A 55 -5.30 -13.71 -6.70
N ALA A 56 -4.62 -14.84 -6.90
CA ALA A 56 -4.43 -15.42 -8.23
C ALA A 56 -5.79 -15.73 -8.90
N ASP A 57 -6.73 -16.29 -8.14
CA ASP A 57 -8.09 -16.57 -8.57
C ASP A 57 -8.86 -15.29 -8.93
N ALA A 58 -8.80 -14.25 -8.08
CA ALA A 58 -9.45 -12.98 -8.37
C ALA A 58 -8.90 -12.30 -9.64
N VAL A 59 -7.58 -12.34 -9.84
CA VAL A 59 -6.93 -11.83 -11.06
C VAL A 59 -7.33 -12.66 -12.27
N ARG A 60 -7.47 -13.98 -12.13
CA ARG A 60 -7.93 -14.85 -13.21
C ARG A 60 -9.36 -14.55 -13.62
N VAL A 61 -10.26 -14.42 -12.65
CA VAL A 61 -11.67 -14.02 -12.87
C VAL A 61 -11.74 -12.67 -13.58
N ALA A 62 -10.94 -11.69 -13.16
CA ALA A 62 -10.88 -10.39 -13.83
C ALA A 62 -10.34 -10.52 -15.28
N GLY A 63 -9.34 -11.38 -15.50
CA GLY A 63 -8.82 -11.68 -16.83
C GLY A 63 -9.86 -12.32 -17.75
N ASP A 64 -10.67 -13.22 -17.22
CA ASP A 64 -11.76 -13.87 -17.93
C ASP A 64 -12.91 -12.90 -18.26
N ASP A 65 -13.30 -12.01 -17.34
CA ASP A 65 -14.25 -10.92 -17.61
C ASP A 65 -13.71 -9.96 -18.69
N LEU A 66 -12.42 -9.66 -18.66
CA LEU A 66 -11.79 -8.77 -19.64
C LEU A 66 -11.71 -9.45 -21.03
N ALA A 67 -11.49 -10.76 -21.07
CA ALA A 67 -11.56 -11.54 -22.31
C ALA A 67 -12.98 -11.54 -22.89
N ALA A 68 -14.01 -11.68 -22.04
CA ALA A 68 -15.41 -11.63 -22.43
C ALA A 68 -15.85 -10.25 -22.97
N ARG A 69 -15.14 -9.19 -22.61
CA ARG A 69 -15.35 -7.81 -23.12
C ARG A 69 -14.46 -7.44 -24.32
N ASP A 70 -13.96 -8.44 -25.05
CA ASP A 70 -13.06 -8.29 -26.21
C ASP A 70 -11.73 -7.56 -25.91
N ARG A 71 -11.33 -7.46 -24.63
CA ARG A 71 -10.05 -6.84 -24.21
C ARG A 71 -8.93 -7.88 -24.13
N HIS A 72 -8.69 -8.60 -25.22
CA HIS A 72 -7.76 -9.74 -25.26
C HIS A 72 -6.32 -9.42 -24.83
N ALA A 73 -5.83 -8.20 -25.08
CA ALA A 73 -4.49 -7.79 -24.64
C ALA A 73 -4.39 -7.74 -23.11
N ALA A 74 -5.39 -7.16 -22.46
CA ALA A 74 -5.43 -7.06 -21.01
C ALA A 74 -5.78 -8.40 -20.35
N ALA A 75 -6.62 -9.22 -20.99
CA ALA A 75 -6.88 -10.60 -20.56
C ALA A 75 -5.62 -11.47 -20.56
N ARG A 76 -4.75 -11.34 -21.59
CA ARG A 76 -3.46 -12.06 -21.64
C ARG A 76 -2.52 -11.62 -20.52
N LEU A 77 -2.47 -10.32 -20.24
CA LEU A 77 -1.67 -9.79 -19.14
C LEU A 77 -2.17 -10.31 -17.79
N ALA A 78 -3.47 -10.24 -17.54
CA ALA A 78 -4.09 -10.73 -16.31
C ALA A 78 -3.87 -12.24 -16.11
N ASN A 79 -4.06 -13.04 -17.16
CA ASN A 79 -3.80 -14.48 -17.09
C ASN A 79 -2.33 -14.81 -16.86
N GLY A 80 -1.40 -14.06 -17.47
CA GLY A 80 0.04 -14.20 -17.22
C GLY A 80 0.40 -13.87 -15.76
N ALA A 81 -0.20 -12.81 -15.21
CA ALA A 81 -0.04 -12.44 -13.81
C ALA A 81 -0.60 -13.53 -12.88
N ALA A 82 -1.83 -14.00 -13.12
CA ALA A 82 -2.45 -15.08 -12.34
C ALA A 82 -1.60 -16.36 -12.35
N SER A 83 -1.07 -16.76 -13.52
CA SER A 83 -0.20 -17.94 -13.61
C SER A 83 1.12 -17.77 -12.85
N SER A 84 1.65 -16.55 -12.81
CA SER A 84 2.87 -16.25 -12.06
C SER A 84 2.60 -16.26 -10.56
N LEU A 85 1.45 -15.74 -10.13
CA LEU A 85 1.00 -15.78 -8.74
C LEU A 85 0.70 -17.20 -8.27
N ASP A 86 0.12 -18.06 -9.11
CA ASP A 86 -0.13 -19.48 -8.79
C ASP A 86 1.18 -20.25 -8.62
N ALA A 87 2.18 -20.01 -9.47
CA ALA A 87 3.51 -20.60 -9.32
C ALA A 87 4.15 -20.19 -7.99
N VAL A 88 4.03 -18.91 -7.64
CA VAL A 88 4.51 -18.37 -6.35
C VAL A 88 3.73 -18.96 -5.17
N ALA A 89 2.40 -19.08 -5.26
CA ALA A 89 1.55 -19.66 -4.23
C ALA A 89 1.92 -21.13 -3.95
N ARG A 90 2.10 -21.93 -5.01
CA ARG A 90 2.55 -23.33 -4.87
C ARG A 90 3.95 -23.44 -4.33
N GLU A 91 4.83 -22.51 -4.69
CA GLU A 91 6.17 -22.47 -4.15
C GLU A 91 6.15 -22.10 -2.67
N LEU A 92 5.26 -21.20 -2.24
CA LEU A 92 5.07 -20.77 -0.85
C LEU A 92 4.32 -21.79 0.01
N ASP A 93 3.49 -22.65 -0.60
CA ASP A 93 2.69 -23.65 0.10
C ASP A 93 3.59 -24.63 0.87
N GLY A 94 3.45 -24.63 2.20
CA GLY A 94 4.28 -25.45 3.09
C GLY A 94 5.74 -25.01 3.22
N LYS A 95 6.14 -23.86 2.68
CA LYS A 95 7.47 -23.27 2.93
C LYS A 95 7.54 -22.52 4.25
N SER A 96 8.68 -22.62 4.91
CA SER A 96 9.00 -21.81 6.10
C SER A 96 9.33 -20.37 5.71
N VAL A 97 9.26 -19.42 6.67
CA VAL A 97 9.65 -18.02 6.43
C VAL A 97 11.09 -17.95 5.95
N GLU A 98 11.95 -18.82 6.48
CA GLU A 98 13.34 -18.95 6.05
C GLU A 98 13.47 -19.33 4.57
N ASP A 99 12.67 -20.27 4.06
CA ASP A 99 12.71 -20.67 2.66
C ASP A 99 12.26 -19.54 1.72
N VAL A 100 11.28 -18.73 2.16
CA VAL A 100 10.81 -17.56 1.42
C VAL A 100 11.87 -16.46 1.41
N ALA A 101 12.49 -16.21 2.56
CA ALA A 101 13.59 -15.24 2.67
C ALA A 101 14.78 -15.65 1.79
N ASP A 102 15.14 -16.94 1.76
CA ASP A 102 16.21 -17.44 0.90
C ASP A 102 15.87 -17.32 -0.59
N ALA A 103 14.61 -17.59 -0.98
CA ALA A 103 14.15 -17.38 -2.35
C ALA A 103 14.27 -15.91 -2.79
N VAL A 104 13.87 -14.97 -1.93
CA VAL A 104 14.02 -13.53 -2.18
C VAL A 104 15.50 -13.14 -2.26
N ALA A 105 16.34 -13.64 -1.35
CA ALA A 105 17.78 -13.37 -1.37
C ALA A 105 18.45 -13.90 -2.65
N SER A 106 18.10 -15.13 -3.07
CA SER A 106 18.58 -15.75 -4.30
C SER A 106 18.14 -14.96 -5.53
N PHE A 107 16.88 -14.50 -5.57
CA PHE A 107 16.37 -13.65 -6.64
C PHE A 107 17.11 -12.30 -6.69
N GLY A 108 17.34 -11.66 -5.54
CA GLY A 108 18.06 -10.39 -5.45
C GLY A 108 19.51 -10.48 -5.92
N ARG A 109 20.20 -11.59 -5.63
CA ARG A 109 21.55 -11.85 -6.15
C ARG A 109 21.58 -12.00 -7.68
N ARG A 110 20.51 -12.54 -8.28
CA ARG A 110 20.38 -12.73 -9.73
C ARG A 110 19.91 -11.46 -10.46
N ASN A 111 19.10 -10.64 -9.79
CA ASN A 111 18.48 -9.45 -10.37
C ASN A 111 18.57 -8.26 -9.39
N PRO A 112 19.76 -7.64 -9.23
CA PRO A 112 19.97 -6.57 -8.25
C PRO A 112 19.08 -5.34 -8.51
N LEU A 113 18.82 -4.99 -9.77
CA LEU A 113 17.93 -3.88 -10.12
C LEU A 113 16.47 -4.14 -9.72
N ALA A 114 16.00 -5.38 -9.87
CA ALA A 114 14.64 -5.75 -9.46
C ALA A 114 14.48 -5.70 -7.94
N LEU A 115 15.51 -6.11 -7.19
CA LEU A 115 15.52 -6.02 -5.74
C LEU A 115 15.48 -4.55 -5.27
N ILE A 116 16.34 -3.68 -5.82
CA ILE A 116 16.37 -2.26 -5.46
C ILE A 116 15.06 -1.57 -5.82
N GLY A 117 14.54 -1.81 -7.03
CA GLY A 117 13.26 -1.24 -7.47
C GLY A 117 12.08 -1.72 -6.61
N GLY A 118 12.04 -3.02 -6.30
CA GLY A 118 11.04 -3.61 -5.42
C GLY A 118 11.10 -3.05 -3.99
N ALA A 119 12.31 -2.93 -3.44
CA ALA A 119 12.53 -2.38 -2.10
C ALA A 119 12.12 -0.90 -2.01
N ALA A 120 12.42 -0.10 -3.04
CA ALA A 120 12.01 1.31 -3.07
C ALA A 120 10.48 1.45 -3.09
N VAL A 121 9.79 0.66 -3.91
CA VAL A 121 8.32 0.65 -3.98
C VAL A 121 7.72 0.16 -2.66
N ALA A 122 8.23 -0.94 -2.11
CA ALA A 122 7.78 -1.47 -0.81
C ALA A 122 8.00 -0.44 0.31
N GLY A 123 9.16 0.21 0.35
CA GLY A 123 9.48 1.27 1.30
C GLY A 123 8.55 2.48 1.17
N PHE A 124 8.16 2.86 -0.05
CA PHE A 124 7.17 3.93 -0.26
C PHE A 124 5.79 3.54 0.29
N PHE A 125 5.32 2.31 0.02
CA PHE A 125 4.04 1.85 0.55
C PHE A 125 4.06 1.73 2.08
N LEU A 126 5.14 1.20 2.66
CA LEU A 126 5.34 1.13 4.11
C LEU A 126 5.39 2.53 4.73
N GLY A 127 6.16 3.45 4.15
CA GLY A 127 6.25 4.83 4.63
C GLY A 127 4.91 5.55 4.55
N ARG A 128 4.14 5.33 3.47
CA ARG A 128 2.81 5.90 3.32
C ARG A 128 1.80 5.29 4.28
N PHE A 129 1.91 4.01 4.61
CA PHE A 129 1.07 3.37 5.64
C PHE A 129 1.36 3.95 7.02
N VAL A 130 2.64 4.06 7.40
CA VAL A 130 3.06 4.64 8.69
C VAL A 130 2.55 6.09 8.84
N THR A 131 2.70 6.94 7.81
CA THR A 131 2.15 8.31 7.82
C THR A 131 0.62 8.33 7.82
N ALA A 132 -0.04 7.40 7.15
CA ALA A 132 -1.50 7.34 7.13
C ALA A 132 -2.11 6.87 8.46
N THR A 133 -1.33 6.17 9.30
CA THR A 133 -1.75 5.75 10.64
C THR A 133 -1.49 6.78 11.74
N THR A 134 -0.78 7.88 11.46
CA THR A 134 -0.74 9.02 12.38
C THR A 134 -2.11 9.70 12.34
N PRO A 135 -2.92 9.64 13.42
CA PRO A 135 -4.09 10.50 13.51
C PRO A 135 -3.56 11.92 13.44
N GLY A 136 -4.01 12.71 12.46
CA GLY A 136 -3.82 14.14 12.56
C GLY A 136 -4.49 14.59 13.85
N GLU A 137 -3.71 15.08 14.81
CA GLU A 137 -4.22 16.04 15.76
C GLU A 137 -4.83 17.17 14.93
N ASP A 138 -6.15 17.09 14.72
CA ASP A 138 -6.96 18.25 14.37
C ASP A 138 -6.75 19.22 15.54
N ASP A 139 -5.79 20.13 15.34
CA ASP A 139 -5.62 21.36 16.10
C ASP A 139 -6.94 22.14 15.95
N TYR A 140 -7.92 21.77 16.78
CA TYR A 140 -8.99 22.67 17.16
C TYR A 140 -8.29 23.81 17.88
N ALA A 141 -7.98 24.85 17.10
CA ALA A 141 -7.77 26.18 17.63
C ALA A 141 -8.97 26.50 18.52
N ASP A 142 -8.75 26.37 19.82
CA ASP A 142 -9.50 27.03 20.87
C ASP A 142 -9.30 28.54 20.64
N GLU A 143 -10.06 29.08 19.69
CA GLU A 143 -10.23 30.51 19.51
C GLU A 143 -11.37 30.96 20.43
N SER A 144 -11.14 30.84 21.73
CA SER A 144 -12.02 31.36 22.78
C SER A 144 -11.25 32.27 23.73
N ASP A 145 -10.71 33.38 23.21
CA ASP A 145 -10.76 34.66 23.92
C ASP A 145 -10.17 35.81 23.07
N VAL A 146 -11.03 36.67 22.51
CA VAL A 146 -10.93 38.15 22.56
C VAL A 146 -12.28 38.80 22.17
N ALA A 147 -12.99 39.36 23.15
CA ALA A 147 -14.09 40.32 22.96
C ALA A 147 -13.55 41.78 22.89
N PRO A 148 -14.33 42.87 22.66
CA PRO A 148 -15.66 43.08 22.03
C PRO A 148 -15.70 44.26 20.99
N ALA A 149 -16.61 44.26 19.99
CA ALA A 149 -17.09 45.52 19.35
C ALA A 149 -18.34 45.37 18.42
N ALA A 150 -19.44 46.03 18.83
CA ALA A 150 -20.57 46.64 18.09
C ALA A 150 -21.53 45.81 17.19
N PRO A 151 -22.86 46.05 17.27
CA PRO A 151 -23.86 45.38 16.43
C PRO A 151 -24.04 46.07 15.08
N VAL A 152 -23.71 45.39 13.99
CA VAL A 152 -24.21 45.76 12.64
C VAL A 152 -25.51 45.01 12.38
N ALA A 153 -26.62 45.70 12.55
CA ALA A 153 -27.90 45.28 12.01
C ALA A 153 -27.83 45.32 10.47
N THR A 154 -28.01 44.19 9.80
CA THR A 154 -28.52 44.16 8.43
C THR A 154 -29.38 42.92 8.25
N ALA A 155 -30.65 43.17 7.93
CA ALA A 155 -31.72 42.20 7.83
C ALA A 155 -31.57 41.27 6.62
N SER A 156 -31.89 39.98 6.82
CA SER A 156 -32.48 39.10 5.81
C SER A 156 -33.16 37.94 6.54
N GLY A 157 -34.49 38.06 6.73
CA GLY A 157 -35.29 37.17 7.56
C GLY A 157 -35.57 35.80 6.94
N PRO A 158 -36.04 34.83 7.75
CA PRO A 158 -36.45 33.50 7.28
C PRO A 158 -37.78 33.59 6.51
N ARG A 159 -37.87 32.94 5.34
CA ARG A 159 -39.14 32.78 4.62
C ARG A 159 -40.02 31.74 5.34
N PRO A 160 -41.28 32.07 5.70
CA PRO A 160 -42.21 31.09 6.24
C PRO A 160 -42.74 30.21 5.10
N VAL A 161 -42.63 28.88 5.25
CA VAL A 161 -43.38 27.93 4.42
C VAL A 161 -44.77 27.75 5.04
N ALA A 162 -45.81 28.12 4.29
CA ALA A 162 -47.20 27.96 4.71
C ALA A 162 -47.60 26.47 4.73
N PRO A 163 -48.39 26.00 5.70
CA PRO A 163 -48.97 24.66 5.65
C PRO A 163 -50.09 24.61 4.59
N MET A 164 -49.98 23.68 3.65
CA MET A 164 -51.07 23.34 2.74
C MET A 164 -52.22 22.75 3.53
N THR A 165 -53.36 23.44 3.49
CA THR A 165 -54.64 22.95 3.99
C THR A 165 -55.20 21.95 2.99
N ALA A 166 -55.38 20.70 3.41
CA ALA A 166 -56.18 19.72 2.68
C ALA A 166 -57.36 19.32 3.58
N GLY A 167 -58.48 20.01 3.41
CA GLY A 167 -59.76 19.52 3.87
C GLY A 167 -60.21 18.40 2.93
N VAL A 168 -60.53 17.24 3.49
CA VAL A 168 -61.43 16.28 2.83
C VAL A 168 -62.46 15.80 3.85
N SER A 169 -63.68 16.24 3.58
CA SER A 169 -64.95 15.75 4.07
C SER A 169 -65.09 14.23 3.87
N ASN A 170 -65.49 13.49 4.90
CA ASN A 170 -66.65 12.58 4.78
C ASN A 170 -67.16 12.10 6.15
N GLY A 171 -68.48 12.16 6.35
CA GLY A 171 -69.18 11.61 7.50
C GLY A 171 -69.59 10.14 7.32
N VAL A 172 -70.52 9.71 8.19
CA VAL A 172 -71.16 8.37 8.35
C VAL A 172 -70.33 7.46 9.26
N SER A 173 -70.83 6.88 10.37
CA SER A 173 -72.18 6.68 10.91
C SER A 173 -72.14 6.65 12.45
#